data_AF-A0A9N8DCZ5-F1
#
_entry.id   AF-A0A9N8DCZ5-F1
#
_cell.length_a   1.000
_cell.length_b   1.000
_cell.length_c   1.000
_cell.angle_alpha   90.00
_cell.angle_beta   90.00
_cell.angle_gamma   90.00
#
_symmetry.space_group_name_H-M   'P 1'
#
loop_
_entity.id
_entity.type
_entity.pdbx_description
1 polymer ?
#
loop_
_entity_poly.entity_id
_entity_poly.type
_entity_poly.pdbx_seq_one_letter_code
_entity_poly.pdbx_strand_id
1 'polypeptide(L)'
;MKFIKRNGKHVALPVGLLARVAVFLSKDDQDNLAAIDTRIRSFLKRQRENEEKSAKCTDPSQKRLTFIVADAETLLARLNTKILCRRLAASNRNGSNNEAVYAVNKTTFELAIEEWRALVAASGSKSNNQTALPDPSLQLLLFSPCPRPVTVLASYPRSGNSLLRNLFERVTLRVTGSDMRGGLSQHDLVGEAAVSAQCVQFVKTHYPERVGNPVFPASRAVLLVRNPYDALESYFNLMMTNTHTTSLTEDQRRESKMIFEGMVVKEAYVWRMFHQYWLHLRQQMPVLLIRYEDLLRFPQQVLERVVQFVLEVNNMSFFRTRIKQTVQVQEGQSVVGAYKPRSGGIGKSLQRYPPHLLKKVNSIVGDLMHQLGYGEMLQQPDPSLWKLECIPNYGFEFNLPATANNGTTKKVMINDGTTIRGPKLRTNFAGARKQIMNRSDPCEKENNSAAGQQQLRDQKSS
;
A
#
# COMPACT_ATOMS: atom_id res chain seq x y z
N MET A 1 8.73 20.61 36.74
CA MET A 1 8.80 19.58 35.69
C MET A 1 8.92 18.21 36.35
N LYS A 2 7.92 17.34 36.26
CA LYS A 2 8.04 15.95 36.76
C LYS A 2 8.17 14.99 35.57
N PHE A 3 9.20 14.16 35.65
CA PHE A 3 9.64 13.20 34.65
C PHE A 3 8.89 11.87 34.81
N ILE A 4 8.67 11.15 33.71
CA ILE A 4 8.23 9.74 33.79
C ILE A 4 9.41 8.93 34.33
N LYS A 5 9.26 8.42 35.55
CA LYS A 5 10.28 7.63 36.26
C LYS A 5 10.08 6.16 35.93
N ARG A 6 11.00 5.57 35.15
CA ARG A 6 11.17 4.11 35.08
C ARG A 6 12.66 3.81 35.12
N ASN A 7 13.10 3.14 36.19
CA ASN A 7 14.51 2.78 36.47
C ASN A 7 15.49 3.95 36.64
N GLY A 8 15.05 5.05 37.28
CA GLY A 8 15.98 6.06 37.83
C GLY A 8 16.71 6.95 36.80
N LYS A 9 16.44 6.83 35.50
CA LYS A 9 16.97 7.75 34.48
C LYS A 9 15.86 8.60 33.88
N HIS A 10 16.11 9.92 33.82
CA HIS A 10 15.23 10.90 33.22
C HIS A 10 15.44 10.93 31.70
N VAL A 11 14.42 10.57 30.91
CA VAL A 11 14.44 10.75 29.45
C VAL A 11 13.57 11.96 29.11
N ALA A 12 14.20 13.03 28.61
CA ALA A 12 13.50 14.19 28.07
C ALA A 12 13.10 13.89 26.62
N LEU A 13 11.80 13.67 26.38
CA LEU A 13 11.28 13.69 25.01
C LEU A 13 11.15 15.15 24.55
N PRO A 14 11.51 15.49 23.30
CA PRO A 14 11.31 16.83 22.76
C PRO A 14 9.83 17.24 22.86
N VAL A 15 9.55 18.44 23.35
CA VAL A 15 8.19 18.95 23.60
C VAL A 15 7.32 18.92 22.33
N GLY A 16 7.93 19.14 21.16
CA GLY A 16 7.25 19.01 19.87
C GLY A 16 6.80 17.58 19.54
N LEU A 17 7.50 16.56 20.04
CA LEU A 17 7.14 15.16 19.87
C LEU A 17 6.03 14.77 20.86
N LEU A 18 6.14 15.19 22.13
CA LEU A 18 5.11 14.97 23.15
C LEU A 18 3.77 15.63 22.76
N ALA A 19 3.80 16.86 22.23
CA ALA A 19 2.60 17.56 21.78
C ALA A 19 1.87 16.83 20.64
N ARG A 20 2.60 16.20 19.73
CA ARG A 20 2.03 15.47 18.57
C ARG A 20 1.49 14.10 18.96
N VAL A 21 2.15 13.41 19.89
CA VAL A 21 1.68 12.12 20.43
C VAL A 21 0.43 12.32 21.30
N ALA A 22 0.32 13.46 21.99
CA ALA A 22 -0.82 13.76 22.87
C ALA A 22 -2.18 13.70 22.17
N VAL A 23 -2.26 14.03 20.88
CA VAL A 23 -3.51 13.97 20.09
C VAL A 23 -4.10 12.56 20.02
N PHE A 24 -3.28 11.53 20.18
CA PHE A 24 -3.68 10.12 20.10
C PHE A 24 -3.94 9.47 21.46
N LEU A 25 -3.81 10.23 22.55
CA LEU A 25 -4.05 9.76 23.91
C LEU A 25 -5.49 10.01 24.35
N SER A 26 -5.90 9.34 25.44
CA SER A 26 -7.20 9.57 26.07
C SER A 26 -7.34 11.03 26.53
N LYS A 27 -8.58 11.52 26.71
CA LYS A 27 -8.82 12.91 27.13
C LYS A 27 -8.19 13.20 28.50
N ASP A 28 -8.27 12.25 29.43
CA ASP A 28 -7.66 12.36 30.75
C ASP A 28 -6.13 12.45 30.65
N ASP A 29 -5.51 11.65 29.78
CA ASP A 29 -4.05 11.70 29.54
C ASP A 29 -3.61 12.99 28.83
N GLN A 30 -4.43 13.50 27.91
CA GLN A 30 -4.21 14.80 27.26
C GLN A 30 -4.24 15.94 28.28
N ASP A 31 -5.23 15.95 29.16
CA ASP A 31 -5.41 16.99 30.16
C ASP A 31 -4.31 16.90 31.24
N ASN A 32 -3.89 15.69 31.62
CA ASN A 32 -2.71 15.45 32.46
C ASN A 32 -1.42 15.97 31.81
N LEU A 33 -1.20 15.74 30.51
CA LEU A 33 -0.03 16.25 29.78
C LEU A 33 -0.07 17.78 29.59
N ALA A 34 -1.25 18.35 29.37
CA ALA A 34 -1.47 19.79 29.28
C ALA A 34 -1.29 20.51 30.63
N ALA A 35 -1.47 19.80 31.76
CA ALA A 35 -1.15 20.30 33.09
C ALA A 35 0.38 20.41 33.30
N ILE A 36 1.16 19.56 32.62
CA ILE A 36 2.61 19.43 32.82
C ILE A 36 3.43 20.43 31.98
N ASP A 37 3.02 20.76 30.75
CA ASP A 37 3.73 21.74 29.89
C ASP A 37 2.74 22.67 29.17
N THR A 38 2.92 23.98 29.35
CA THR A 38 2.04 25.02 28.81
C THR A 38 2.03 25.06 27.28
N ARG A 39 3.10 24.63 26.60
CA ARG A 39 3.15 24.56 25.13
C ARG A 39 2.31 23.42 24.57
N ILE A 40 2.25 22.29 25.29
CA ILE A 40 1.36 21.17 24.96
C ILE A 40 -0.10 21.61 25.14
N ARG A 41 -0.40 22.34 26.22
CA ARG A 41 -1.72 22.96 26.44
C ARG A 41 -2.11 23.90 25.31
N SER A 42 -1.22 24.81 24.91
CA SER A 42 -1.45 25.75 23.80
C SER A 42 -1.58 25.04 22.45
N PHE A 43 -0.96 23.87 22.27
CA PHE A 43 -1.10 23.06 21.07
C PHE A 43 -2.45 22.34 21.03
N LEU A 44 -2.84 21.64 22.11
CA LEU A 44 -4.12 20.95 22.22
C LEU A 44 -5.30 21.93 22.17
N LYS A 45 -5.16 23.11 22.77
CA LYS A 45 -6.15 24.19 22.67
C LYS A 45 -6.35 24.65 21.22
N ARG A 46 -5.25 24.88 20.48
CA ARG A 46 -5.33 25.23 19.05
C ARG A 46 -5.95 24.13 18.20
N GLN A 47 -5.70 22.85 18.50
CA GLN A 47 -6.34 21.74 17.81
C GLN A 47 -7.85 21.72 18.06
N ARG A 48 -8.30 21.83 19.32
CA ARG A 48 -9.73 21.89 19.67
C ARG A 48 -10.41 23.12 19.06
N GLU A 49 -9.75 24.28 19.06
CA GLU A 49 -10.27 25.49 18.40
C GLU A 49 -10.37 25.32 16.88
N ASN A 50 -9.44 24.62 16.24
CA ASN A 50 -9.50 24.33 14.80
C ASN A 50 -10.60 23.32 14.48
N GLU A 51 -10.80 22.29 15.31
CA GLU A 51 -11.89 21.32 15.19
C GLU A 51 -13.25 21.99 15.38
N GLU A 52 -13.39 22.86 16.39
CA GLU A 52 -14.61 23.63 16.63
C GLU A 52 -14.89 24.65 15.51
N LYS A 53 -13.86 25.34 15.00
CA LYS A 53 -14.01 26.23 13.84
C LYS A 53 -14.42 25.46 12.59
N SER A 54 -13.87 24.26 12.38
CA SER A 54 -14.27 23.36 11.30
C SER A 54 -15.72 22.86 11.46
N ALA A 55 -16.17 22.64 12.71
CA ALA A 55 -17.53 22.19 13.01
C ALA A 55 -18.58 23.31 12.92
N LYS A 56 -18.18 24.57 13.24
CA LYS A 56 -19.05 25.76 13.24
C LYS A 56 -19.10 26.50 11.90
N CYS A 57 -18.27 26.12 10.92
CA CYS A 57 -18.29 26.72 9.59
C CYS A 57 -19.53 26.24 8.81
N THR A 58 -20.54 27.12 8.71
CA THR A 58 -21.80 26.91 7.97
C THR A 58 -21.71 27.34 6.50
N ASP A 59 -20.63 28.03 6.11
CA ASP A 59 -20.40 28.49 4.73
C ASP A 59 -19.74 27.37 3.88
N PRO A 60 -20.43 26.84 2.85
CA PRO A 60 -19.90 25.80 1.97
C PRO A 60 -18.64 26.22 1.20
N SER A 61 -18.42 27.51 0.99
CA SER A 61 -17.29 28.04 0.22
C SER A 61 -15.98 28.10 1.03
N GLN A 62 -16.06 28.37 2.35
CA GLN A 62 -14.90 28.37 3.24
C GLN A 62 -14.46 26.97 3.69
N LYS A 63 -15.36 25.96 3.64
CA LYS A 63 -14.98 24.54 3.80
C LYS A 63 -13.96 24.05 2.76
N ARG A 64 -13.80 24.73 1.62
CA ARG A 64 -12.79 24.39 0.60
C ARG A 64 -11.35 24.82 0.96
N LEU A 65 -11.13 25.63 2.00
CA LEU A 65 -9.79 26.11 2.36
C LEU A 65 -9.12 25.37 3.53
N THR A 66 -9.82 24.44 4.19
CA THR A 66 -9.19 23.42 5.05
C THR A 66 -8.53 22.37 4.18
N PHE A 67 -7.19 22.22 4.27
CA PHE A 67 -6.33 21.22 3.59
C PHE A 67 -7.15 20.23 2.73
N ILE A 68 -7.42 20.58 1.47
CA ILE A 68 -8.00 19.62 0.53
C ILE A 68 -6.93 18.54 0.38
N VAL A 69 -7.09 17.44 1.12
CA VAL A 69 -6.56 16.15 0.69
C VAL A 69 -7.21 15.96 -0.66
N ALA A 70 -6.46 16.27 -1.73
CA ALA A 70 -6.92 16.11 -3.09
C ALA A 70 -7.54 14.72 -3.21
N ASP A 71 -8.76 14.65 -3.74
CA ASP A 71 -9.42 13.39 -3.99
C ASP A 71 -8.55 12.54 -4.93
N ALA A 72 -8.81 11.23 -4.93
CA ALA A 72 -7.95 10.28 -5.63
C ALA A 72 -7.92 10.52 -7.16
N GLU A 73 -8.96 11.11 -7.75
CA GLU A 73 -9.01 11.48 -9.18
C GLU A 73 -8.12 12.67 -9.47
N THR A 74 -8.19 13.72 -8.65
CA THR A 74 -7.27 14.86 -8.74
C THR A 74 -5.81 14.42 -8.58
N LEU A 75 -5.52 13.51 -7.64
CA LEU A 75 -4.17 12.98 -7.45
C LEU A 75 -3.70 12.16 -8.66
N LEU A 76 -4.57 11.32 -9.23
CA LEU A 76 -4.28 10.54 -10.44
C LEU A 76 -4.00 11.45 -11.64
N ALA A 77 -4.81 12.48 -11.85
CA ALA A 77 -4.61 13.45 -12.92
C ALA A 77 -3.22 14.11 -12.81
N ARG A 78 -2.84 14.55 -11.60
CA ARG A 78 -1.50 15.14 -11.33
C ARG A 78 -0.37 14.15 -11.61
N LEU A 79 -0.52 12.89 -11.19
CA LEU A 79 0.48 11.84 -11.46
C LEU A 79 0.63 11.60 -12.97
N ASN A 80 -0.49 11.42 -13.69
CA ASN A 80 -0.46 11.19 -15.13
C ASN A 80 0.16 12.38 -15.87
N THR A 81 -0.12 13.62 -15.46
CA THR A 81 0.57 14.81 -15.98
C THR A 81 2.08 14.74 -15.75
N LYS A 82 2.52 14.38 -14.54
CA LYS A 82 3.94 14.19 -14.22
C LYS A 82 4.59 13.09 -15.07
N ILE A 83 3.87 12.01 -15.36
CA ILE A 83 4.33 10.92 -16.23
C ILE A 83 4.52 11.44 -17.66
N LEU A 84 3.54 12.16 -18.20
CA LEU A 84 3.65 12.75 -19.55
C LEU A 84 4.86 13.69 -19.65
N CYS A 85 5.09 14.55 -18.65
CA CYS A 85 6.28 15.42 -18.63
C CYS A 85 7.60 14.64 -18.67
N ARG A 86 7.69 13.50 -17.96
CA ARG A 86 8.86 12.61 -18.04
C ARG A 86 9.01 11.99 -19.43
N ARG A 87 7.90 11.62 -20.05
CA ARG A 87 7.86 11.06 -21.40
C ARG A 87 8.36 12.07 -22.43
N LEU A 88 7.97 13.34 -22.31
CA LEU A 88 8.50 14.43 -23.15
C LEU A 88 10.02 14.59 -22.99
N ALA A 89 10.50 14.61 -21.74
CA ALA A 89 11.92 14.72 -21.47
C ALA A 89 12.73 13.53 -22.05
N ALA A 90 12.15 12.32 -22.07
CA ALA A 90 12.75 11.16 -22.70
C ALA A 90 12.72 11.23 -24.24
N SER A 91 11.62 11.68 -24.83
CA SER A 91 11.48 11.88 -26.30
C SER A 91 12.52 12.86 -26.83
N ASN A 92 12.68 14.00 -26.15
CA ASN A 92 13.66 15.03 -26.52
C ASN A 92 15.11 14.50 -26.51
N ARG A 93 15.46 13.60 -25.58
CA ARG A 93 16.79 12.97 -25.55
C ARG A 93 17.04 12.02 -26.72
N ASN A 94 15.97 11.43 -27.25
CA ASN A 94 16.04 10.45 -28.34
C ASN A 94 15.80 11.08 -29.73
N GLY A 95 15.64 12.40 -29.82
CA GLY A 95 15.40 13.10 -31.10
C GLY A 95 14.06 12.75 -31.77
N SER A 96 13.06 12.28 -31.01
CA SER A 96 11.75 11.88 -31.53
C SER A 96 10.76 13.05 -31.61
N ASN A 97 9.82 13.00 -32.56
CA ASN A 97 8.77 14.00 -32.72
C ASN A 97 7.81 14.02 -31.50
N ASN A 98 7.46 15.22 -31.02
CA ASN A 98 6.72 15.44 -29.77
C ASN A 98 5.20 15.33 -29.91
N GLU A 99 4.66 15.36 -31.13
CA GLU A 99 3.21 15.28 -31.38
C GLU A 99 2.59 13.96 -30.90
N ALA A 100 3.35 12.87 -30.89
CA ALA A 100 2.89 11.57 -30.38
C ALA A 100 2.74 11.54 -28.85
N VAL A 101 3.36 12.48 -28.12
CA VAL A 101 3.41 12.48 -26.65
C VAL A 101 2.18 13.15 -26.04
N TYR A 102 1.63 14.18 -26.71
CA TYR A 102 0.47 14.94 -26.24
C TYR A 102 -0.54 15.12 -27.36
N ALA A 103 -1.55 14.25 -27.42
CA ALA A 103 -2.69 14.53 -28.29
C ALA A 103 -3.39 15.79 -27.76
N VAL A 104 -3.47 16.82 -28.61
CA VAL A 104 -4.14 18.08 -28.30
C VAL A 104 -5.63 17.80 -28.06
N ASN A 105 -6.25 18.54 -27.12
CA ASN A 105 -7.67 18.42 -26.76
C ASN A 105 -8.09 17.09 -26.10
N LYS A 106 -7.18 16.35 -25.48
CA LYS A 106 -7.52 15.16 -24.67
C LYS A 106 -7.12 15.33 -23.22
N THR A 107 -7.96 14.84 -22.32
CA THR A 107 -7.66 14.69 -20.90
C THR A 107 -6.65 13.56 -20.66
N THR A 108 -5.95 13.59 -19.52
CA THR A 108 -5.05 12.48 -19.13
C THR A 108 -5.80 11.16 -18.95
N PHE A 109 -7.09 11.21 -18.63
CA PHE A 109 -7.95 10.04 -18.54
C PHE A 109 -8.22 9.42 -19.92
N GLU A 110 -8.60 10.23 -20.91
CA GLU A 110 -8.83 9.75 -22.29
C GLU A 110 -7.56 9.14 -22.88
N LEU A 111 -6.41 9.80 -22.68
CA LEU A 111 -5.10 9.28 -23.10
C LEU A 111 -4.79 7.92 -22.45
N ALA A 112 -5.04 7.77 -21.14
CA ALA A 112 -4.82 6.51 -20.43
C ALA A 112 -5.72 5.38 -20.97
N ILE A 113 -6.97 5.70 -21.33
CA ILE A 113 -7.90 4.74 -21.93
C ILE A 113 -7.43 4.32 -23.34
N GLU A 114 -6.93 5.25 -24.14
CA GLU A 114 -6.39 4.94 -25.47
C GLU A 114 -5.14 4.06 -25.39
N GLU A 115 -4.21 4.39 -24.48
CA GLU A 115 -3.03 3.56 -24.22
C GLU A 115 -3.40 2.14 -23.80
N TRP A 116 -4.37 2.02 -22.87
CA TRP A 116 -4.88 0.71 -22.44
C TRP A 116 -5.48 -0.09 -23.61
N ARG A 117 -6.28 0.55 -24.48
CA ARG A 117 -6.87 -0.10 -25.65
C ARG A 117 -5.81 -0.56 -26.65
N ALA A 118 -4.83 0.29 -26.94
CA ALA A 118 -3.72 -0.06 -27.83
C ALA A 118 -2.93 -1.26 -27.30
N LEU A 119 -2.67 -1.29 -25.99
CA LEU A 119 -2.02 -2.40 -25.30
C LEU A 119 -2.77 -3.73 -25.44
N VAL A 120 -4.08 -3.71 -25.20
CA VAL A 120 -4.91 -4.91 -25.33
C VAL A 120 -4.94 -5.39 -26.78
N ALA A 121 -5.06 -4.47 -27.75
CA ALA A 121 -5.06 -4.80 -29.18
C ALA A 121 -3.73 -5.42 -29.64
N ALA A 122 -2.60 -4.87 -29.18
CA ALA A 122 -1.27 -5.39 -29.49
C ALA A 122 -1.04 -6.82 -28.97
N SER A 123 -1.73 -7.21 -27.88
CA SER A 123 -1.61 -8.55 -27.30
C SER A 123 -2.31 -9.66 -28.10
N GLY A 124 -3.21 -9.29 -29.02
CA GLY A 124 -3.99 -10.21 -29.85
C GLY A 124 -3.49 -10.37 -31.29
N SER A 125 -2.59 -9.48 -31.76
CA SER A 125 -2.11 -9.49 -33.15
C SER A 125 -0.65 -9.95 -33.24
N LYS A 126 -0.36 -10.82 -34.22
CA LYS A 126 1.02 -11.19 -34.63
C LYS A 126 1.64 -10.19 -35.63
N SER A 127 1.00 -9.05 -35.90
CA SER A 127 1.45 -8.13 -36.96
C SER A 127 2.66 -7.29 -36.54
N ASN A 128 3.62 -7.18 -37.47
CA ASN A 128 4.88 -6.43 -37.32
C ASN A 128 4.72 -4.89 -37.20
N ASN A 129 3.52 -4.34 -37.41
CA ASN A 129 3.25 -2.91 -37.26
C ASN A 129 2.72 -2.60 -35.84
N GLN A 130 3.51 -2.90 -34.82
CA GLN A 130 3.23 -2.44 -33.46
C GLN A 130 3.60 -0.97 -33.32
N THR A 131 2.64 -0.12 -32.94
CA THR A 131 2.96 1.18 -32.36
C THR A 131 3.87 0.95 -31.15
N ALA A 132 5.08 1.50 -31.19
CA ALA A 132 6.04 1.39 -30.09
C ALA A 132 5.43 2.06 -28.85
N LEU A 133 4.99 1.25 -27.90
CA LEU A 133 4.46 1.74 -26.64
C LEU A 133 5.61 2.27 -25.76
N PRO A 134 5.35 3.31 -24.95
CA PRO A 134 6.38 3.84 -24.07
C PRO A 134 6.77 2.81 -23.02
N ASP A 135 7.96 3.00 -22.45
CA ASP A 135 8.45 2.24 -21.29
C ASP A 135 7.35 2.10 -20.22
N PRO A 136 7.18 0.92 -19.57
CA PRO A 136 6.19 0.72 -18.51
C PRO A 136 6.18 1.77 -17.40
N SER A 137 7.33 2.40 -17.07
CA SER A 137 7.42 3.48 -16.07
C SER A 137 6.87 4.83 -16.56
N LEU A 138 6.65 4.96 -17.87
CA LEU A 138 6.14 6.14 -18.54
C LEU A 138 4.70 5.96 -19.04
N GLN A 139 4.04 4.83 -18.76
CA GLN A 139 2.64 4.56 -19.16
C GLN A 139 1.65 5.16 -18.14
N LEU A 140 0.49 5.61 -18.63
CA LEU A 140 -0.52 6.24 -17.78
C LEU A 140 -1.34 5.23 -16.99
N LEU A 141 -1.78 5.63 -15.79
CA LEU A 141 -2.62 4.80 -14.92
C LEU A 141 -4.09 5.20 -15.03
N LEU A 142 -4.97 4.23 -14.74
CA LEU A 142 -6.41 4.43 -14.69
C LEU A 142 -7.03 3.81 -13.43
N PHE A 143 -8.11 4.44 -12.94
CA PHE A 143 -9.02 3.75 -12.03
C PHE A 143 -9.75 2.66 -12.78
N SER A 144 -9.82 1.49 -12.15
CA SER A 144 -10.40 0.30 -12.74
C SER A 144 -11.45 -0.26 -11.82
N PRO A 145 -12.73 0.03 -12.07
CA PRO A 145 -13.79 -0.60 -11.32
C PRO A 145 -13.71 -2.12 -11.46
N CYS A 146 -13.96 -2.78 -10.34
CA CYS A 146 -14.18 -4.20 -10.23
C CYS A 146 -15.68 -4.43 -10.02
N PRO A 147 -16.31 -5.37 -10.74
CA PRO A 147 -17.68 -5.79 -10.45
C PRO A 147 -17.83 -6.58 -9.14
N ARG A 148 -16.78 -6.66 -8.31
CA ARG A 148 -16.70 -7.46 -7.08
C ARG A 148 -16.02 -6.68 -5.97
N PRO A 149 -16.23 -7.09 -4.70
CA PRO A 149 -15.45 -6.56 -3.58
C PRO A 149 -13.95 -6.70 -3.83
N VAL A 150 -13.19 -5.74 -3.35
CA VAL A 150 -11.75 -5.63 -3.63
C VAL A 150 -10.95 -6.81 -3.06
N THR A 151 -9.79 -7.07 -3.64
CA THR A 151 -8.76 -7.89 -2.99
C THR A 151 -7.95 -7.00 -2.07
N VAL A 152 -7.64 -7.45 -0.86
CA VAL A 152 -6.77 -6.70 0.05
C VAL A 152 -5.32 -7.13 -0.06
N LEU A 153 -4.40 -6.17 -0.05
CA LEU A 153 -2.98 -6.39 0.21
C LEU A 153 -2.74 -6.21 1.71
N ALA A 154 -2.81 -7.31 2.44
CA ALA A 154 -2.58 -7.34 3.87
C ALA A 154 -1.10 -7.55 4.16
N SER A 155 -0.49 -6.68 4.96
CA SER A 155 0.82 -6.95 5.53
C SER A 155 1.12 -6.15 6.78
N TYR A 156 2.01 -6.65 7.62
CA TYR A 156 2.58 -5.88 8.71
C TYR A 156 3.31 -4.64 8.14
N PRO A 157 3.29 -3.48 8.82
CA PRO A 157 4.04 -2.30 8.38
C PRO A 157 5.47 -2.62 7.94
N ARG A 158 5.93 -1.94 6.88
CA ARG A 158 7.30 -2.09 6.35
C ARG A 158 7.65 -3.44 5.70
N SER A 159 6.66 -4.25 5.36
CA SER A 159 6.83 -5.53 4.66
C SER A 159 6.86 -5.46 3.13
N GLY A 160 6.89 -4.25 2.54
CA GLY A 160 7.08 -4.08 1.10
C GLY A 160 5.83 -3.74 0.27
N ASN A 161 4.74 -3.28 0.90
CA ASN A 161 3.52 -2.89 0.16
C ASN A 161 3.78 -1.91 -0.98
N SER A 162 4.55 -0.85 -0.72
CA SER A 162 4.82 0.19 -1.72
C SER A 162 5.52 -0.40 -2.95
N LEU A 163 6.43 -1.36 -2.76
CA LEU A 163 7.08 -2.06 -3.86
C LEU A 163 6.07 -2.88 -4.67
N LEU A 164 5.29 -3.73 -3.99
CA LEU A 164 4.32 -4.58 -4.67
C LEU A 164 3.22 -3.78 -5.38
N ARG A 165 2.72 -2.71 -4.77
CA ARG A 165 1.76 -1.78 -5.38
C ARG A 165 2.32 -1.19 -6.66
N ASN A 166 3.52 -0.60 -6.61
CA ASN A 166 4.18 -0.03 -7.80
C ASN A 166 4.36 -1.06 -8.92
N LEU A 167 4.78 -2.28 -8.60
CA LEU A 167 4.94 -3.34 -9.60
C LEU A 167 3.60 -3.76 -10.19
N PHE A 168 2.59 -3.94 -9.35
CA PHE A 168 1.24 -4.27 -9.80
C PHE A 168 0.67 -3.17 -10.70
N GLU A 169 0.74 -1.90 -10.29
CA GLU A 169 0.26 -0.75 -11.07
C GLU A 169 0.93 -0.67 -12.43
N ARG A 170 2.25 -0.90 -12.52
CA ARG A 170 2.97 -0.93 -13.80
C ARG A 170 2.56 -2.11 -14.67
N VAL A 171 2.38 -3.29 -14.09
CA VAL A 171 1.97 -4.48 -14.84
C VAL A 171 0.53 -4.34 -15.35
N THR A 172 -0.38 -3.77 -14.56
CA THR A 172 -1.81 -3.75 -14.88
C THR A 172 -2.33 -2.42 -15.40
N LEU A 173 -1.56 -1.34 -15.27
CA LEU A 173 -1.96 0.07 -15.47
C LEU A 173 -3.15 0.51 -14.59
N ARG A 174 -3.42 -0.21 -13.50
CA ARG A 174 -4.56 0.03 -12.62
C ARG A 174 -4.09 0.57 -11.30
N VAL A 175 -4.65 1.70 -10.86
CA VAL A 175 -4.36 2.27 -9.54
C VAL A 175 -4.69 1.29 -8.43
N THR A 176 -3.81 1.19 -7.44
CA THR A 176 -4.03 0.44 -6.20
C THR A 176 -4.48 1.36 -5.08
N GLY A 177 -5.38 0.85 -4.24
CA GLY A 177 -5.95 1.55 -3.11
C GLY A 177 -5.16 1.41 -1.81
N SER A 178 -5.57 2.18 -0.80
CA SER A 178 -5.10 2.07 0.58
C SER A 178 -6.21 2.54 1.53
N ASP A 179 -6.41 1.82 2.63
CA ASP A 179 -7.38 2.16 3.68
C ASP A 179 -6.87 3.24 4.66
N MET A 180 -5.71 3.81 4.36
CA MET A 180 -5.09 4.89 5.12
C MET A 180 -5.22 6.22 4.38
N ARG A 181 -5.30 7.31 5.15
CA ARG A 181 -5.26 8.68 4.62
C ARG A 181 -3.84 9.24 4.75
N GLY A 182 -3.30 9.73 3.63
CA GLY A 182 -2.00 10.40 3.59
C GLY A 182 -0.80 9.47 3.82
N GLY A 183 0.38 9.90 3.39
CA GLY A 183 1.66 9.23 3.71
C GLY A 183 2.50 8.79 2.51
N LEU A 184 1.93 8.68 1.30
CA LEU A 184 2.69 8.22 0.12
C LEU A 184 2.42 9.02 -1.17
N SER A 185 1.76 10.18 -1.11
CA SER A 185 1.60 11.06 -2.28
C SER A 185 2.93 11.49 -2.90
N GLN A 186 4.00 11.55 -2.09
CA GLN A 186 5.37 11.80 -2.54
C GLN A 186 6.00 10.62 -3.31
N HIS A 187 5.40 9.43 -3.24
CA HIS A 187 5.91 8.20 -3.85
C HIS A 187 5.09 7.73 -5.05
N ASP A 188 4.40 8.66 -5.74
CA ASP A 188 3.58 8.39 -6.93
C ASP A 188 2.43 7.36 -6.69
N LEU A 189 2.06 7.08 -5.43
CA LEU A 189 0.91 6.23 -5.08
C LEU A 189 -0.29 7.12 -4.72
N VAL A 190 -1.23 7.22 -5.65
CA VAL A 190 -2.34 8.20 -5.61
C VAL A 190 -3.65 7.67 -5.05
N GLY A 191 -3.80 6.34 -4.93
CA GLY A 191 -5.02 5.69 -4.42
C GLY A 191 -5.15 5.65 -2.89
N GLU A 192 -4.58 6.62 -2.17
CA GLU A 192 -4.81 6.71 -0.72
C GLU A 192 -6.28 7.05 -0.42
N ALA A 193 -6.87 6.39 0.58
CA ALA A 193 -8.31 6.39 0.87
C ALA A 193 -9.24 5.88 -0.25
N ALA A 194 -8.71 5.49 -1.42
CA ALA A 194 -9.46 4.83 -2.46
C ALA A 194 -9.61 3.34 -2.11
N VAL A 195 -10.78 2.96 -1.58
CA VAL A 195 -11.07 1.56 -1.21
C VAL A 195 -12.30 0.98 -1.91
N SER A 196 -13.00 1.83 -2.66
CA SER A 196 -14.20 1.47 -3.39
C SER A 196 -13.87 0.56 -4.57
N ALA A 197 -14.63 -0.53 -4.70
CA ALA A 197 -14.57 -1.40 -5.86
C ALA A 197 -14.91 -0.68 -7.18
N GLN A 198 -15.54 0.49 -7.13
CA GLN A 198 -15.77 1.29 -8.33
C GLN A 198 -14.51 2.04 -8.81
N CYS A 199 -13.46 2.12 -8.01
CA CYS A 199 -12.22 2.82 -8.35
C CYS A 199 -11.03 1.86 -8.44
N VAL A 200 -10.89 0.94 -7.49
CA VAL A 200 -9.69 0.10 -7.36
C VAL A 200 -10.05 -1.36 -7.12
N GLN A 201 -9.13 -2.26 -7.45
CA GLN A 201 -9.32 -3.72 -7.29
C GLN A 201 -8.43 -4.34 -6.21
N PHE A 202 -7.37 -3.62 -5.83
CA PHE A 202 -6.35 -4.10 -4.91
C PHE A 202 -6.05 -3.00 -3.88
N VAL A 203 -6.41 -3.24 -2.62
CA VAL A 203 -6.38 -2.23 -1.55
C VAL A 203 -5.44 -2.66 -0.44
N LYS A 204 -4.42 -1.85 -0.17
CA LYS A 204 -3.48 -2.08 0.92
C LYS A 204 -4.13 -1.83 2.29
N THR A 205 -3.80 -2.67 3.26
CA THR A 205 -4.23 -2.54 4.67
C THR A 205 -3.14 -3.02 5.65
N HIS A 206 -3.13 -2.43 6.84
CA HIS A 206 -2.38 -2.90 8.01
C HIS A 206 -3.29 -3.43 9.12
N TYR A 207 -4.59 -3.60 8.86
CA TYR A 207 -5.52 -4.21 9.80
C TYR A 207 -5.06 -5.64 10.16
N PRO A 208 -5.12 -6.09 11.43
CA PRO A 208 -5.72 -5.42 12.58
C PRO A 208 -4.76 -4.50 13.35
N GLU A 209 -3.47 -4.43 13.01
CA GLU A 209 -2.51 -3.57 13.71
C GLU A 209 -2.90 -2.09 13.63
N ARG A 210 -3.46 -1.66 12.49
CA ARG A 210 -4.09 -0.36 12.33
C ARG A 210 -5.50 -0.49 11.80
N VAL A 211 -6.43 0.23 12.44
CA VAL A 211 -7.80 0.35 11.95
C VAL A 211 -7.78 1.29 10.73
N GLY A 212 -8.03 0.72 9.55
CA GLY A 212 -8.26 1.48 8.33
C GLY A 212 -9.56 2.27 8.36
N ASN A 213 -9.63 3.37 7.62
CA ASN A 213 -10.84 4.18 7.44
C ASN A 213 -10.89 4.73 6.01
N PRO A 214 -11.91 4.39 5.19
CA PRO A 214 -13.18 3.78 5.59
C PRO A 214 -13.17 2.25 5.63
N VAL A 215 -14.19 1.67 6.27
CA VAL A 215 -14.48 0.22 6.22
C VAL A 215 -15.01 -0.12 4.83
N PHE A 216 -14.57 -1.24 4.27
CA PHE A 216 -14.98 -1.69 2.94
C PHE A 216 -15.04 -3.22 2.88
N PRO A 217 -15.90 -3.79 2.00
CA PRO A 217 -15.96 -5.23 1.82
C PRO A 217 -14.74 -5.72 1.04
N ALA A 218 -14.12 -6.80 1.52
CA ALA A 218 -13.04 -7.51 0.85
C ALA A 218 -13.48 -8.95 0.54
N SER A 219 -13.10 -9.46 -0.63
CA SER A 219 -13.46 -10.84 -1.04
C SER A 219 -12.31 -11.84 -0.92
N ARG A 220 -11.06 -11.35 -0.91
CA ARG A 220 -9.83 -12.14 -0.90
C ARG A 220 -8.67 -11.33 -0.33
N ALA A 221 -7.62 -12.01 0.13
CA ALA A 221 -6.42 -11.36 0.66
C ALA A 221 -5.14 -11.89 0.00
N VAL A 222 -4.26 -10.98 -0.40
CA VAL A 222 -2.84 -11.25 -0.58
C VAL A 222 -2.14 -10.92 0.73
N LEU A 223 -1.64 -11.93 1.43
CA LEU A 223 -0.87 -11.77 2.66
C LEU A 223 0.62 -11.68 2.30
N LEU A 224 1.16 -10.46 2.34
CA LEU A 224 2.57 -10.19 2.11
C LEU A 224 3.34 -10.19 3.43
N VAL A 225 4.29 -11.12 3.53
CA VAL A 225 5.12 -11.30 4.73
C VAL A 225 6.55 -10.85 4.44
N ARG A 226 7.19 -10.23 5.43
CA ARG A 226 8.63 -9.98 5.42
C ARG A 226 9.23 -10.59 6.69
N ASN A 227 10.47 -11.06 6.60
CA ASN A 227 11.16 -11.56 7.79
C ASN A 227 11.10 -10.54 8.94
N PRO A 228 10.85 -10.99 10.17
CA PRO A 228 10.57 -10.08 11.28
C PRO A 228 11.79 -9.22 11.61
N TYR A 229 13.02 -9.73 11.48
CA TYR A 229 14.22 -8.94 11.82
C TYR A 229 14.31 -7.65 11.00
N ASP A 230 14.10 -7.75 9.68
CA ASP A 230 14.13 -6.59 8.80
C ASP A 230 12.86 -5.74 8.89
N ALA A 231 11.69 -6.35 9.09
CA ALA A 231 10.44 -5.61 9.20
C ALA A 231 10.41 -4.72 10.45
N LEU A 232 10.76 -5.29 11.61
CA LEU A 232 10.78 -4.61 12.90
C LEU A 232 11.82 -3.49 12.95
N GLU A 233 13.01 -3.76 12.42
CA GLU A 233 14.07 -2.75 12.28
C GLU A 233 13.65 -1.63 11.34
N SER A 234 13.04 -1.97 10.21
CA SER A 234 12.53 -1.00 9.27
C SER A 234 11.41 -0.13 9.89
N TYR A 235 10.59 -0.72 10.77
CA TYR A 235 9.52 -0.04 11.50
C TYR A 235 10.08 0.88 12.57
N PHE A 236 11.11 0.47 13.31
CA PHE A 236 11.80 1.32 14.26
C PHE A 236 12.28 2.62 13.63
N ASN A 237 12.97 2.53 12.49
CA ASN A 237 13.43 3.72 11.80
C ASN A 237 12.26 4.62 11.37
N LEU A 238 11.16 4.04 10.86
CA LEU A 238 9.98 4.84 10.52
C LEU A 238 9.45 5.59 11.75
N MET A 239 9.35 4.93 12.90
CA MET A 239 8.87 5.54 14.13
C MET A 239 9.80 6.67 14.63
N MET A 240 11.11 6.50 14.47
CA MET A 240 12.10 7.45 14.95
C MET A 240 12.33 8.63 14.00
N THR A 241 12.22 8.43 12.68
CA THR A 241 12.44 9.49 11.68
C THR A 241 11.15 10.12 11.17
N ASN A 242 10.01 9.45 11.35
CA ASN A 242 8.73 9.77 10.72
C ASN A 242 8.80 9.85 9.19
N THR A 243 9.76 9.15 8.58
CA THR A 243 9.95 9.10 7.13
C THR A 243 10.10 7.67 6.64
N HIS A 244 9.66 7.42 5.41
CA HIS A 244 9.71 6.08 4.84
C HIS A 244 11.10 5.68 4.33
N THR A 245 12.03 6.63 4.22
CA THR A 245 13.32 6.49 3.51
C THR A 245 14.55 6.88 4.33
N THR A 246 14.41 7.64 5.42
CA THR A 246 15.56 8.02 6.26
C THR A 246 15.94 6.88 7.20
N SER A 247 17.23 6.75 7.49
CA SER A 247 17.78 5.83 8.48
C SER A 247 18.37 6.63 9.63
N LEU A 248 18.36 6.05 10.84
CA LEU A 248 19.05 6.65 11.97
C LEU A 248 20.56 6.66 11.77
N THR A 249 21.21 7.73 12.24
CA THR A 249 22.67 7.79 12.33
C THR A 249 23.18 6.81 13.40
N GLU A 250 24.45 6.42 13.37
CA GLU A 250 25.02 5.51 14.37
C GLU A 250 25.00 6.09 15.79
N ASP A 251 25.04 7.42 15.94
CA ASP A 251 24.88 8.08 17.24
C ASP A 251 23.45 7.94 17.77
N GLN A 252 22.46 8.27 16.94
CA GLN A 252 21.04 8.10 17.28
C GLN A 252 20.71 6.64 17.60
N ARG A 253 21.36 5.69 16.92
CA ARG A 253 21.25 4.25 17.19
C ARG A 253 21.77 3.90 18.58
N ARG A 254 22.97 4.36 18.91
CA ARG A 254 23.62 4.10 20.19
C ARG A 254 22.78 4.64 21.34
N GLU A 255 22.23 5.84 21.19
CA GLU A 255 21.36 6.48 22.17
C GLU A 255 20.01 5.77 22.32
N SER A 256 19.44 5.28 21.21
CA SER A 256 18.11 4.65 21.19
C SER A 256 18.12 3.13 21.38
N LYS A 257 19.29 2.52 21.65
CA LYS A 257 19.45 1.06 21.77
C LYS A 257 18.45 0.40 22.72
N MET A 258 18.29 0.94 23.93
CA MET A 258 17.35 0.36 24.92
C MET A 258 15.88 0.51 24.47
N ILE A 259 15.57 1.58 23.75
CA ILE A 259 14.22 1.82 23.19
C ILE A 259 13.96 0.80 22.09
N PHE A 260 14.93 0.57 21.21
CA PHE A 260 14.87 -0.45 20.17
C PHE A 260 14.62 -1.84 20.75
N GLU A 261 15.41 -2.29 21.72
CA GLU A 261 15.26 -3.61 22.34
C GLU A 261 13.86 -3.80 22.96
N GLY A 262 13.37 -2.78 23.68
CA GLY A 262 12.03 -2.82 24.28
C GLY A 262 10.89 -2.80 23.26
N MET A 263 11.07 -2.08 22.14
CA MET A 263 10.09 -2.01 21.06
C MET A 263 10.04 -3.33 20.30
N VAL A 264 11.18 -3.85 19.88
CA VAL A 264 11.28 -5.06 19.04
C VAL A 264 10.62 -6.27 19.68
N VAL A 265 10.77 -6.46 21.00
CA VAL A 265 10.10 -7.58 21.69
C VAL A 265 8.58 -7.44 21.64
N LYS A 266 8.05 -6.23 21.82
CA LYS A 266 6.60 -5.98 21.74
C LYS A 266 6.09 -6.14 20.32
N GLU A 267 6.78 -5.56 19.35
CA GLU A 267 6.40 -5.63 17.95
C GLU A 267 6.58 -7.05 17.37
N ALA A 268 7.45 -7.89 17.91
CA ALA A 268 7.51 -9.30 17.56
C ALA A 268 6.18 -10.03 17.87
N TYR A 269 5.53 -9.69 18.99
CA TYR A 269 4.18 -10.19 19.29
C TYR A 269 3.16 -9.64 18.29
N VAL A 270 3.19 -8.33 18.01
CA VAL A 270 2.26 -7.70 17.05
C VAL A 270 2.41 -8.32 15.65
N TRP A 271 3.65 -8.49 15.19
CA TRP A 271 3.96 -9.15 13.92
C TRP A 271 3.39 -10.58 13.89
N ARG A 272 3.59 -11.36 14.95
CA ARG A 272 3.03 -12.72 15.05
C ARG A 272 1.50 -12.70 14.97
N MET A 273 0.86 -11.88 15.81
CA MET A 273 -0.60 -11.78 15.90
C MET A 273 -1.22 -11.30 14.58
N PHE A 274 -0.59 -10.35 13.90
CA PHE A 274 -1.01 -9.85 12.59
C PHE A 274 -1.10 -10.99 11.57
N HIS A 275 -0.03 -11.76 11.41
CA HIS A 275 0.02 -12.83 10.41
C HIS A 275 -0.93 -13.96 10.78
N GLN A 276 -0.97 -14.33 12.07
CA GLN A 276 -1.94 -15.32 12.56
C GLN A 276 -3.38 -14.90 12.25
N TYR A 277 -3.75 -13.64 12.47
CA TYR A 277 -5.09 -13.14 12.13
C TYR A 277 -5.47 -13.41 10.67
N TRP A 278 -4.62 -13.00 9.72
CA TRP A 278 -4.90 -13.19 8.28
C TRP A 278 -4.87 -14.65 7.86
N LEU A 279 -4.00 -15.47 8.45
CA LEU A 279 -3.96 -16.91 8.21
C LEU A 279 -5.23 -17.61 8.73
N HIS A 280 -5.80 -17.18 9.85
CA HIS A 280 -7.08 -17.69 10.34
C HIS A 280 -8.24 -17.34 9.39
N LEU A 281 -8.20 -16.16 8.74
CA LEU A 281 -9.19 -15.77 7.74
C LEU A 281 -9.18 -16.67 6.49
N ARG A 282 -8.18 -17.52 6.27
CA ARG A 282 -8.20 -18.55 5.21
C ARG A 282 -9.43 -19.45 5.28
N GLN A 283 -10.01 -19.61 6.47
CA GLN A 283 -11.23 -20.39 6.67
C GLN A 283 -12.49 -19.69 6.15
N GLN A 284 -12.43 -18.38 5.91
CA GLN A 284 -13.58 -17.55 5.52
C GLN A 284 -13.42 -16.99 4.10
N MET A 285 -12.19 -16.72 3.66
CA MET A 285 -11.90 -16.19 2.33
C MET A 285 -10.58 -16.75 1.76
N PRO A 286 -10.38 -16.71 0.43
CA PRO A 286 -9.11 -17.08 -0.18
C PRO A 286 -7.97 -16.17 0.28
N VAL A 287 -6.86 -16.78 0.69
CA VAL A 287 -5.62 -16.07 1.08
C VAL A 287 -4.47 -16.58 0.20
N LEU A 288 -3.85 -15.67 -0.55
CA LEU A 288 -2.58 -15.90 -1.25
C LEU A 288 -1.43 -15.40 -0.36
N LEU A 289 -0.60 -16.31 0.14
CA LEU A 289 0.60 -15.97 0.89
C LEU A 289 1.79 -15.76 -0.05
N ILE A 290 2.49 -14.65 0.12
CA ILE A 290 3.76 -14.32 -0.57
C ILE A 290 4.77 -13.74 0.41
N ARG A 291 6.06 -13.85 0.09
CA ARG A 291 7.15 -13.22 0.85
C ARG A 291 7.76 -12.05 0.12
N TYR A 292 8.20 -11.06 0.88
CA TYR A 292 8.99 -9.93 0.40
C TYR A 292 10.30 -10.41 -0.23
N GLU A 293 10.95 -11.40 0.39
CA GLU A 293 12.20 -11.99 -0.07
C GLU A 293 12.03 -12.69 -1.42
N ASP A 294 10.91 -13.40 -1.62
CA ASP A 294 10.57 -14.00 -2.91
C ASP A 294 10.27 -12.93 -3.96
N LEU A 295 9.61 -11.83 -3.58
CA LEU A 295 9.36 -10.71 -4.49
C LEU A 295 10.67 -10.05 -4.96
N LEU A 296 11.72 -10.07 -4.15
CA LEU A 296 13.04 -9.57 -4.54
C LEU A 296 13.83 -10.58 -5.39
N ARG A 297 13.82 -11.87 -5.03
CA ARG A 297 14.63 -12.90 -5.70
C ARG A 297 13.98 -13.43 -6.99
N PHE A 298 12.66 -13.54 -6.99
CA PHE A 298 11.86 -14.15 -8.06
C PHE A 298 10.66 -13.26 -8.44
N PRO A 299 10.87 -11.96 -8.78
CA PRO A 299 9.80 -10.99 -8.98
C PRO A 299 8.79 -11.45 -10.03
N GLN A 300 9.24 -12.04 -11.14
CA GLN A 300 8.33 -12.52 -12.19
C GLN A 300 7.37 -13.60 -11.66
N GLN A 301 7.87 -14.60 -10.93
CA GLN A 301 7.05 -15.70 -10.43
C GLN A 301 6.01 -15.19 -9.41
N VAL A 302 6.43 -14.31 -8.50
CA VAL A 302 5.53 -13.72 -7.49
C VAL A 302 4.48 -12.83 -8.15
N LEU A 303 4.87 -11.97 -9.09
CA LEU A 303 3.94 -11.09 -9.79
C LEU A 303 2.93 -11.86 -10.64
N GLU A 304 3.33 -12.95 -11.30
CA GLU A 304 2.39 -13.80 -12.04
C GLU A 304 1.29 -14.32 -11.11
N ARG A 305 1.64 -14.81 -9.91
CA ARG A 305 0.67 -15.30 -8.92
C ARG A 305 -0.24 -14.19 -8.41
N VAL A 306 0.33 -13.03 -8.06
CA VAL A 306 -0.45 -11.89 -7.55
C VAL A 306 -1.43 -11.41 -8.60
N VAL A 307 -0.99 -11.22 -9.84
CA VAL A 307 -1.86 -10.75 -10.94
C VAL A 307 -2.96 -11.78 -11.23
N GLN A 308 -2.60 -13.06 -11.31
CA GLN A 308 -3.56 -14.14 -11.56
C GLN A 308 -4.63 -14.21 -10.46
N PHE A 309 -4.22 -14.07 -9.20
CA PHE A 309 -5.10 -14.12 -8.04
C PHE A 309 -5.99 -12.88 -7.91
N VAL A 310 -5.42 -11.68 -8.02
CA VAL A 310 -6.12 -10.41 -7.84
C VAL A 310 -7.09 -10.15 -8.99
N LEU A 311 -6.67 -10.42 -10.24
CA LEU A 311 -7.50 -10.20 -11.42
C LEU A 311 -8.39 -11.39 -11.76
N GLU A 312 -8.20 -12.53 -11.09
CA GLU A 312 -8.95 -13.77 -11.31
C GLU A 312 -8.95 -14.18 -12.80
N VAL A 313 -7.79 -14.11 -13.44
CA VAL A 313 -7.59 -14.44 -14.85
C VAL A 313 -6.94 -15.81 -15.01
N ASN A 314 -7.37 -16.57 -16.01
CA ASN A 314 -6.77 -17.88 -16.32
C ASN A 314 -5.71 -17.78 -17.42
N ASN A 315 -5.86 -16.81 -18.32
CA ASN A 315 -4.88 -16.54 -19.36
C ASN A 315 -3.92 -15.42 -18.92
N MET A 316 -2.66 -15.79 -18.74
CA MET A 316 -1.59 -14.89 -18.33
C MET A 316 -0.70 -14.43 -19.50
N SER A 317 -0.99 -14.78 -20.76
CA SER A 317 -0.13 -14.45 -21.91
C SER A 317 0.18 -12.95 -22.01
N PHE A 318 -0.87 -12.11 -21.92
CA PHE A 318 -0.74 -10.65 -21.91
C PHE A 318 0.12 -10.16 -20.73
N PHE A 319 -0.19 -10.62 -19.53
CA PHE A 319 0.47 -10.13 -18.32
C PHE A 319 1.91 -10.64 -18.18
N ARG A 320 2.23 -11.85 -18.64
CA ARG A 320 3.60 -12.41 -18.60
C ARG A 320 4.58 -11.53 -19.36
N THR A 321 4.21 -11.09 -20.57
CA THR A 321 5.03 -10.17 -21.37
C THR A 321 5.24 -8.86 -20.62
N ARG A 322 4.19 -8.29 -20.03
CA ARG A 322 4.27 -7.04 -19.25
C ARG A 322 5.08 -7.17 -17.96
N ILE A 323 4.98 -8.30 -17.27
CA ILE A 323 5.76 -8.59 -16.06
C ILE A 323 7.24 -8.62 -16.42
N LYS A 324 7.63 -9.34 -17.48
CA LYS A 324 9.02 -9.38 -17.96
C LYS A 324 9.55 -7.98 -18.26
N GLN A 325 8.80 -7.18 -19.02
CA GLN A 325 9.17 -5.80 -19.33
C GLN A 325 9.32 -4.95 -18.06
N THR A 326 8.36 -5.04 -17.13
CA THR A 326 8.38 -4.26 -15.88
C THR A 326 9.59 -4.60 -15.01
N VAL A 327 9.92 -5.88 -14.89
CA VAL A 327 11.08 -6.36 -14.12
C VAL A 327 12.38 -5.92 -14.77
N GLN A 328 12.52 -6.07 -16.09
CA GLN A 328 13.72 -5.63 -16.83
C GLN A 328 13.98 -4.12 -16.69
N VAL A 329 12.92 -3.31 -16.77
CA VAL A 329 13.03 -1.86 -16.58
C VAL A 329 13.47 -1.51 -15.16
N GLN A 330 12.97 -2.25 -14.16
CA GLN A 330 13.35 -2.06 -12.76
C GLN A 330 14.82 -2.43 -12.49
N GLU A 331 15.36 -3.44 -13.20
CA GLU A 331 16.75 -3.88 -13.10
C GLU A 331 17.72 -2.97 -13.87
N GLY A 332 17.35 -2.53 -15.08
CA GLY A 332 18.20 -1.71 -15.95
C GLY A 332 18.20 -0.22 -15.62
N GLN A 333 17.12 0.30 -15.03
CA GLN A 333 17.13 1.64 -14.47
C GLN A 333 17.72 1.58 -13.06
N SER A 334 18.68 2.46 -12.77
CA SER A 334 18.93 2.90 -11.40
C SER A 334 17.70 3.65 -10.87
N VAL A 335 16.62 2.93 -10.61
CA VAL A 335 15.37 3.35 -9.95
C VAL A 335 14.74 4.62 -10.56
N VAL A 336 14.08 4.53 -11.72
CA VAL A 336 13.08 5.56 -12.10
C VAL A 336 11.72 5.17 -11.53
N GLY A 337 11.59 5.49 -10.25
CA GLY A 337 10.37 5.49 -9.46
C GLY A 337 10.72 6.17 -8.14
N ALA A 338 9.83 6.97 -7.57
CA ALA A 338 10.09 7.73 -6.35
C ALA A 338 10.36 6.85 -5.09
N TYR A 339 10.43 5.53 -5.23
CA TYR A 339 10.72 4.58 -4.17
C TYR A 339 11.99 3.77 -4.47
N LYS A 340 13.12 4.22 -3.92
CA LYS A 340 14.33 3.42 -3.74
C LYS A 340 14.22 2.72 -2.38
N PRO A 341 14.09 1.38 -2.32
CA PRO A 341 14.14 0.67 -1.04
C PRO A 341 15.44 1.07 -0.31
N ARG A 342 15.34 1.44 0.99
CA ARG A 342 16.52 1.75 1.80
C ARG A 342 17.46 0.55 1.78
N SER A 343 18.65 0.67 1.17
CA SER A 343 19.75 -0.33 1.10
C SER A 343 19.33 -1.77 1.45
N GLY A 344 18.24 -2.24 0.85
CA GLY A 344 17.36 -3.24 1.45
C GLY A 344 17.78 -4.62 1.05
N GLY A 345 18.77 -5.15 1.77
CA GLY A 345 19.15 -6.55 1.66
C GLY A 345 18.32 -7.41 2.59
N ILE A 346 18.23 -8.68 2.24
CA ILE A 346 17.63 -9.71 3.07
C ILE A 346 18.58 -9.98 4.24
N GLY A 347 18.09 -9.84 5.47
CA GLY A 347 18.82 -10.16 6.70
C GLY A 347 19.82 -9.12 7.18
N LYS A 348 19.95 -7.98 6.50
CA LYS A 348 20.91 -6.92 6.90
C LYS A 348 20.67 -6.38 8.30
N SER A 349 19.45 -6.51 8.81
CA SER A 349 19.10 -6.00 10.13
C SER A 349 19.60 -6.89 11.26
N LEU A 350 19.98 -8.16 11.00
CA LEU A 350 20.36 -9.10 12.06
C LEU A 350 21.53 -8.62 12.91
N GLN A 351 22.50 -7.93 12.32
CA GLN A 351 23.64 -7.35 13.05
C GLN A 351 23.22 -6.35 14.14
N ARG A 352 21.97 -5.86 14.11
CA ARG A 352 21.42 -4.93 15.11
C ARG A 352 20.85 -5.64 16.34
N TYR A 353 20.76 -6.97 16.32
CA TYR A 353 20.15 -7.75 17.38
C TYR A 353 21.23 -8.46 18.22
N PRO A 354 21.46 -8.07 19.48
CA PRO A 354 22.35 -8.82 20.34
C PRO A 354 21.79 -10.23 20.62
N PRO A 355 22.65 -11.23 20.93
CA PRO A 355 22.21 -12.63 21.05
C PRO A 355 21.05 -12.86 22.02
N HIS A 356 21.03 -12.14 23.15
CA HIS A 356 19.94 -12.25 24.13
C HIS A 356 18.61 -11.71 23.60
N LEU A 357 18.63 -10.69 22.74
CA LEU A 357 17.43 -10.14 22.09
C LEU A 357 16.94 -11.10 21.01
N LEU A 358 17.85 -11.64 20.19
CA LEU A 358 17.51 -12.67 19.20
C LEU A 358 16.81 -13.86 19.85
N LYS A 359 17.36 -14.38 20.97
CA LYS A 359 16.73 -15.48 21.71
C LYS A 359 15.29 -15.16 22.11
N LYS A 360 15.03 -13.95 22.62
CA LYS A 360 13.68 -13.50 22.99
C LYS A 360 12.76 -13.38 21.77
N VAL A 361 13.20 -12.72 20.72
CA VAL A 361 12.42 -12.57 19.48
C VAL A 361 12.10 -13.94 18.89
N ASN A 362 13.09 -14.81 18.76
CA ASN A 362 12.92 -16.15 18.21
C ASN A 362 11.95 -17.01 19.04
N SER A 363 11.93 -16.86 20.37
CA SER A 363 10.92 -17.54 21.20
C SER A 363 9.49 -17.07 20.95
N ILE A 364 9.31 -15.86 20.42
CA ILE A 364 8.01 -15.29 20.08
C ILE A 364 7.59 -15.74 18.68
N VAL A 365 8.46 -15.58 17.68
CA VAL A 365 8.09 -15.75 16.26
C VAL A 365 8.49 -17.10 15.65
N GLY A 366 9.27 -17.92 16.36
CA GLY A 366 9.97 -19.10 15.81
C GLY A 366 9.05 -20.10 15.10
N ASP A 367 7.98 -20.56 15.76
CA ASP A 367 7.04 -21.52 15.16
C ASP A 367 6.43 -21.00 13.87
N LEU A 368 6.06 -19.71 13.87
CA LEU A 368 5.46 -19.06 12.72
C LEU A 368 6.50 -18.85 11.60
N MET A 369 7.74 -18.49 11.95
CA MET A 369 8.84 -18.38 11.00
C MET A 369 9.13 -19.71 10.30
N HIS A 370 9.12 -20.84 11.02
CA HIS A 370 9.26 -22.16 10.40
C HIS A 370 8.17 -22.43 9.37
N GLN A 371 6.90 -22.19 9.72
CA GLN A 371 5.77 -22.41 8.80
C GLN A 371 5.76 -21.47 7.59
N LEU A 372 6.34 -20.27 7.72
CA LEU A 372 6.48 -19.29 6.64
C LEU A 372 7.74 -19.52 5.78
N GLY A 373 8.47 -20.61 6.01
CA GLY A 373 9.68 -20.95 5.24
C GLY A 373 10.90 -20.10 5.61
N TYR A 374 10.93 -19.49 6.79
CA TYR A 374 12.07 -18.76 7.34
C TYR A 374 12.87 -19.58 8.38
N GLY A 375 12.63 -20.88 8.47
CA GLY A 375 13.24 -21.74 9.50
C GLY A 375 14.78 -21.69 9.52
N GLU A 376 15.41 -21.59 8.35
CA GLU A 376 16.88 -21.46 8.25
C GLU A 376 17.41 -20.17 8.89
N MET A 377 16.65 -19.06 8.89
CA MET A 377 17.07 -17.80 9.51
C MET A 377 17.20 -17.92 11.04
N LEU A 378 16.52 -18.90 11.66
CA LEU A 378 16.61 -19.16 13.09
C LEU A 378 17.89 -19.94 13.46
N GLN A 379 18.47 -20.65 12.50
CA GLN A 379 19.59 -21.58 12.71
C GLN A 379 20.90 -21.03 12.15
N GLN A 380 20.83 -20.24 11.07
CA GLN A 380 21.98 -19.69 10.36
C GLN A 380 22.08 -18.18 10.60
N PRO A 381 23.03 -17.70 11.42
CA PRO A 381 23.17 -16.27 11.72
C PRO A 381 23.68 -15.43 10.54
N ASP A 382 24.30 -16.04 9.52
CA ASP A 382 24.80 -15.33 8.34
C ASP A 382 23.74 -15.27 7.22
N PRO A 383 23.21 -14.07 6.87
CA PRO A 383 22.25 -13.90 5.79
C PRO A 383 22.72 -14.34 4.41
N SER A 384 24.04 -14.33 4.17
CA SER A 384 24.61 -14.71 2.86
C SER A 384 24.41 -16.20 2.56
N LEU A 385 24.23 -17.02 3.59
CA LEU A 385 24.05 -18.46 3.50
C LEU A 385 22.58 -18.90 3.39
N TRP A 386 21.64 -17.96 3.42
CA TRP A 386 20.21 -18.25 3.38
C TRP A 386 19.73 -18.59 1.97
N LYS A 387 19.32 -19.84 1.78
CA LYS A 387 18.82 -20.35 0.50
C LYS A 387 17.45 -19.77 0.16
N LEU A 388 16.60 -19.57 1.16
CA LEU A 388 15.21 -19.10 1.08
C LEU A 388 14.52 -19.61 -0.17
N GLU A 389 14.33 -20.93 -0.23
CA GLU A 389 13.57 -21.55 -1.31
C GLU A 389 12.20 -20.88 -1.43
N CYS A 390 11.84 -20.46 -2.64
CA CYS A 390 10.62 -19.72 -2.92
C CYS A 390 9.40 -20.46 -2.38
N ILE A 391 8.42 -19.76 -1.79
CA ILE A 391 7.18 -20.42 -1.38
C ILE A 391 6.56 -21.11 -2.58
N PRO A 392 6.24 -22.42 -2.48
CA PRO A 392 5.70 -23.18 -3.59
C PRO A 392 4.47 -22.53 -4.23
N ASN A 393 4.33 -22.76 -5.54
CA ASN A 393 3.18 -22.30 -6.32
C ASN A 393 1.98 -23.25 -6.25
N TYR A 394 2.06 -24.27 -5.39
CA TYR A 394 1.02 -25.23 -5.09
C TYR A 394 0.61 -25.14 -3.62
N GLY A 395 -0.50 -25.80 -3.29
CA GLY A 395 -1.02 -25.82 -1.93
C GLY A 395 -0.08 -26.49 -0.96
N PHE A 396 0.16 -25.86 0.19
CA PHE A 396 0.88 -26.49 1.29
C PHE A 396 0.10 -26.37 2.60
N GLU A 397 0.31 -27.34 3.48
CA GLU A 397 -0.34 -27.38 4.79
C GLU A 397 0.24 -26.31 5.72
N PHE A 398 -0.65 -25.60 6.39
CA PHE A 398 -0.33 -24.62 7.41
C PHE A 398 -1.04 -25.00 8.71
N ASN A 399 -0.31 -25.04 9.82
CA ASN A 399 -0.86 -25.32 11.13
C ASN A 399 -1.35 -24.03 11.76
N LEU A 400 -2.66 -23.83 11.78
CA LEU A 400 -3.25 -22.72 12.51
C LEU A 400 -3.07 -22.97 14.01
N PRO A 401 -2.51 -21.99 14.75
CA PRO A 401 -2.48 -22.04 16.21
C PRO A 401 -3.89 -22.25 16.75
N ALA A 402 -4.03 -23.00 17.83
CA ALA A 402 -5.31 -23.12 18.54
C ALA A 402 -5.82 -21.71 18.90
N THR A 403 -7.09 -21.43 18.61
CA THR A 403 -7.74 -20.26 19.18
C THR A 403 -8.05 -20.56 20.65
N ALA A 404 -8.14 -19.52 21.49
CA ALA A 404 -8.38 -19.68 22.94
C ALA A 404 -9.60 -20.55 23.29
N ASN A 405 -10.52 -20.77 22.33
CA ASN A 405 -11.78 -21.49 22.52
C ASN A 405 -11.78 -22.93 21.96
N ASN A 406 -10.78 -23.33 21.17
CA ASN A 406 -10.69 -24.67 20.60
C ASN A 406 -9.24 -25.14 20.71
N GLY A 407 -8.93 -25.93 21.75
CA GLY A 407 -7.57 -26.39 22.08
C GLY A 407 -6.89 -27.30 21.03
N THR A 408 -7.48 -27.49 19.85
CA THR A 408 -6.94 -28.30 18.76
C THR A 408 -6.35 -27.42 17.66
N THR A 409 -5.07 -27.64 17.33
CA THR A 409 -4.42 -27.11 16.13
C THR A 409 -5.15 -27.59 14.88
N LYS A 410 -5.54 -26.66 14.00
CA LYS A 410 -6.25 -26.97 12.74
C LYS A 410 -5.30 -26.82 11.57
N LYS A 411 -5.23 -27.83 10.71
CA LYS A 411 -4.51 -27.74 9.43
C LYS A 411 -5.37 -27.05 8.38
N VAL A 412 -4.79 -26.11 7.64
CA VAL A 412 -5.42 -25.48 6.48
C VAL A 412 -4.48 -25.50 5.29
N MET A 413 -5.04 -25.59 4.08
CA MET A 413 -4.26 -25.48 2.86
C MET A 413 -4.12 -24.02 2.44
N ILE A 414 -2.88 -23.57 2.26
CA ILE A 414 -2.53 -22.23 1.76
C ILE A 414 -1.99 -22.35 0.35
N ASN A 415 -2.35 -21.43 -0.55
CA ASN A 415 -1.91 -21.39 -1.95
C ASN A 415 -2.32 -22.60 -2.82
N ASP A 416 -3.39 -23.31 -2.46
CA ASP A 416 -3.88 -24.56 -3.05
C ASP A 416 -4.56 -24.45 -4.42
N GLY A 417 -4.30 -23.38 -5.17
CA GLY A 417 -4.81 -23.20 -6.54
C GLY A 417 -6.33 -22.99 -6.64
N THR A 418 -7.13 -23.38 -5.63
CA THR A 418 -8.54 -23.00 -5.46
C THR A 418 -8.72 -21.50 -5.26
N THR A 419 -7.60 -20.79 -5.07
CA THR A 419 -7.47 -19.34 -5.04
C THR A 419 -7.66 -18.70 -6.41
N ILE A 420 -7.38 -19.45 -7.50
CA ILE A 420 -7.60 -19.06 -8.89
C ILE A 420 -9.01 -19.50 -9.31
N ARG A 421 -9.71 -18.58 -9.92
CA ARG A 421 -11.08 -18.73 -10.41
C ARG A 421 -11.30 -20.02 -11.21
N GLY A 422 -12.17 -20.90 -10.71
CA GLY A 422 -12.63 -22.04 -11.47
C GLY A 422 -13.31 -21.61 -12.79
N PRO A 423 -13.16 -22.37 -13.89
CA PRO A 423 -13.61 -21.99 -15.24
C PRO A 423 -15.13 -21.69 -15.35
N LYS A 424 -15.92 -22.11 -14.37
CA LYS A 424 -17.38 -21.93 -14.32
C LYS A 424 -17.83 -20.57 -13.78
N LEU A 425 -17.00 -19.86 -13.01
CA LEU A 425 -17.35 -18.53 -12.50
C LEU A 425 -17.12 -17.53 -13.65
N ARG A 426 -18.12 -16.82 -14.19
CA ARG A 426 -17.93 -15.76 -15.21
C ARG A 426 -18.20 -14.37 -14.64
N THR A 427 -17.42 -13.38 -15.07
CA THR A 427 -17.55 -11.99 -14.60
C THR A 427 -18.43 -11.33 -15.61
N ASN A 428 -19.49 -10.67 -15.16
CA ASN A 428 -20.37 -9.92 -16.05
C ASN A 428 -19.66 -8.63 -16.51
N PHE A 429 -18.70 -8.77 -17.42
CA PHE A 429 -17.94 -7.65 -17.97
C PHE A 429 -18.85 -6.66 -18.73
N ALA A 430 -19.94 -7.13 -19.32
CA ALA A 430 -20.94 -6.26 -19.95
C ALA A 430 -21.61 -5.34 -18.92
N GLY A 431 -22.00 -5.89 -17.76
CA GLY A 431 -22.53 -5.11 -16.63
C GLY A 431 -21.52 -4.13 -16.06
N ALA A 432 -20.27 -4.57 -15.84
CA ALA A 432 -19.19 -3.70 -15.36
C ALA A 432 -18.90 -2.55 -16.34
N ARG A 433 -18.87 -2.84 -17.65
CA ARG A 433 -18.66 -1.85 -18.71
C ARG A 433 -19.81 -0.84 -18.77
N LYS A 434 -21.06 -1.30 -18.63
CA LYS A 434 -22.23 -0.42 -18.56
C LYS A 434 -22.16 0.50 -17.33
N GLN A 435 -21.70 0.02 -16.19
CA GLN A 435 -21.49 0.86 -14.99
C GLN A 435 -20.36 1.89 -15.18
N ILE A 436 -19.27 1.51 -15.86
CA ILE A 436 -18.18 2.44 -16.21
C ILE A 436 -18.70 3.55 -17.14
N MET A 437 -19.40 3.17 -18.20
CA MET A 437 -19.88 4.09 -19.23
C MET A 437 -21.04 4.98 -18.74
N ASN A 438 -21.82 4.50 -17.76
CA ASN A 438 -22.94 5.24 -17.19
C ASN A 438 -22.53 6.14 -16.00
N ARG A 439 -21.25 6.16 -15.61
CA ARG A 439 -20.73 7.24 -14.77
C ARG A 439 -20.65 8.50 -15.65
N SER A 440 -21.75 9.23 -15.73
CA SER A 440 -21.72 10.63 -16.14
C SER A 440 -20.80 11.36 -15.17
N ASP A 441 -19.92 12.20 -15.70
CA ASP A 441 -19.05 13.06 -14.91
C ASP A 441 -19.93 13.84 -13.90
N PRO A 442 -19.62 13.86 -12.58
CA PRO A 442 -20.41 14.62 -11.61
C PRO A 442 -20.57 16.09 -12.02
N CYS A 443 -19.59 16.62 -12.77
CA CYS A 443 -19.59 17.97 -13.33
C CYS A 443 -20.71 18.22 -14.37
N GLU A 444 -21.15 17.20 -15.13
CA GLU A 444 -22.23 17.36 -16.10
C GLU A 444 -23.61 17.45 -15.45
N LYS A 445 -23.79 16.83 -14.27
CA LYS A 445 -25.08 16.86 -13.57
C LYS A 445 -25.34 18.20 -12.89
N GLU A 446 -24.31 18.90 -12.42
CA GLU A 446 -24.47 20.26 -11.88
C GLU A 446 -24.83 21.26 -12.98
N ASN A 447 -24.18 21.20 -14.15
CA ASN A 447 -24.47 22.11 -15.27
C ASN A 447 -25.88 21.90 -15.85
N ASN A 448 -26.35 20.66 -15.97
CA ASN A 448 -27.72 20.39 -16.43
C ASN A 448 -28.78 20.75 -15.38
N SER A 449 -28.47 20.65 -14.08
CA SER A 449 -29.38 21.08 -13.02
C SER A 449 -29.49 22.61 -12.91
N ALA A 450 -28.39 23.33 -13.14
CA ALA A 450 -28.36 24.79 -13.14
C ALA A 450 -29.10 25.35 -14.37
N ALA A 451 -28.90 24.76 -15.55
CA ALA A 451 -29.63 25.14 -16.76
C ALA A 451 -31.14 24.88 -16.65
N GLY A 452 -31.54 23.76 -16.04
CA GLY A 452 -32.94 23.44 -15.78
C GLY A 452 -33.60 24.38 -14.76
N GLN A 453 -32.87 24.84 -13.73
CA GLN A 453 -33.39 25.81 -12.76
C GLN A 453 -33.48 27.23 -13.31
N GLN A 454 -32.63 27.60 -14.27
CA GLN A 454 -32.70 28.89 -14.96
C GLN A 454 -33.94 28.97 -15.86
N GLN A 455 -34.23 27.93 -16.66
CA GLN A 455 -35.44 27.87 -17.50
C GLN A 455 -36.75 27.91 -16.70
N LEU A 456 -36.77 27.30 -15.51
CA LEU A 456 -37.92 27.32 -14.60
C LEU A 456 -38.11 28.67 -13.89
N ARG A 457 -37.06 29.50 -13.79
CA ARG A 457 -37.17 30.88 -13.29
C ARG A 457 -37.71 31.81 -14.37
N ASP A 458 -37.23 31.68 -15.60
CA ASP A 458 -37.62 32.56 -16.70
C ASP A 458 -39.10 32.35 -17.13
N GLN A 459 -39.62 31.13 -16.99
CA GLN A 459 -41.05 30.81 -17.20
C GLN A 459 -42.00 31.31 -16.09
N LYS A 460 -41.49 31.71 -14.92
CA LYS A 460 -42.31 32.29 -13.83
C LYS A 460 -42.31 33.81 -13.82
N SER A 461 -41.52 34.43 -14.69
CA SER A 461 -41.37 35.88 -14.85
C SER A 461 -41.94 36.41 -16.16
N SER A 462 -42.63 35.56 -16.91
CA SER A 462 -43.51 35.92 -18.04
C SER A 462 -44.95 35.57 -17.65
#